data_AF-A0A260ZI64-F1
#
_entry.id   AF-A0A260ZI64-F1
#
_cell.length_a   1.000
_cell.length_b   1.000
_cell.length_c   1.000
_cell.angle_alpha   90.00
_cell.angle_beta   90.00
_cell.angle_gamma   90.00
#
_symmetry.space_group_name_H-M   'P 1'
#
loop_
_entity.id
_entity.type
_entity.pdbx_description
1 polymer ?
#
loop_
_entity_poly.entity_id
_entity_poly.type
_entity_poly.pdbx_seq_one_letter_code
_entity_poly.pdbx_strand_id
1 'polypeptide(L)'
;MDNLNKYIGNEPILLILVFPLFVFVYKSNRERERKTAVFPLINHFYKVTCFYYVLFFLLVCSFLLRRISKPSRTKFVLPYNLSEEEIYEAICIWMIFIIIIYVHIHHLIISLLALQRFLLYFFPSVDRYVNIPEKSMNIVLFGIYGVFYSCCLLFTAVNEYLVSQDSENYEKISDSSVIIAVVYYGIIITILFLSSSLYVLIVFHVRKHSFLISVIKNKPDKYILYQTKLIIAFKIVS
;
A
#
# COMPACT_ATOMS: atom_id res chain seq x y z
N MET A 1 -8.84 -16.56 26.27
CA MET A 1 -7.69 -15.72 25.89
C MET A 1 -6.85 -16.39 24.80
N ASP A 2 -6.81 -17.71 24.73
CA ASP A 2 -5.91 -18.46 23.82
C ASP A 2 -6.27 -18.42 22.33
N ASN A 3 -7.52 -18.11 21.98
CA ASN A 3 -7.94 -18.13 20.57
C ASN A 3 -7.62 -16.82 19.81
N LEU A 4 -7.35 -15.69 20.47
CA LEU A 4 -7.13 -14.41 19.78
C LEU A 4 -5.65 -14.17 19.39
N ASN A 5 -4.72 -14.61 20.24
CA ASN A 5 -3.28 -14.60 19.92
C ASN A 5 -2.94 -15.54 18.75
N LYS A 6 -3.85 -16.46 18.39
CA LYS A 6 -3.70 -17.35 17.24
C LYS A 6 -4.00 -16.67 15.90
N TYR A 7 -4.75 -15.56 15.89
CA TYR A 7 -5.18 -14.85 14.67
C TYR A 7 -4.59 -13.46 14.50
N ILE A 8 -4.10 -12.83 15.58
CA ILE A 8 -3.31 -11.59 15.48
C ILE A 8 -1.88 -12.01 15.11
N GLY A 9 -1.59 -12.09 13.82
CA GLY A 9 -0.23 -12.28 13.33
C GLY A 9 0.71 -11.18 13.85
N ASN A 10 2.02 -11.40 13.76
CA ASN A 10 3.04 -10.43 14.22
C ASN A 10 3.10 -9.15 13.35
N GLU A 11 2.28 -9.06 12.30
CA GLU A 11 2.25 -8.01 11.29
C GLU A 11 2.03 -6.59 11.85
N PRO A 12 1.08 -6.36 12.81
CA PRO A 12 0.89 -5.03 13.40
C PRO A 12 2.11 -4.54 14.18
N ILE A 13 2.81 -5.46 14.86
CA ILE A 13 4.00 -5.17 15.65
C ILE A 13 5.14 -4.76 14.72
N LEU A 14 5.32 -5.48 13.61
CA LEU A 14 6.30 -5.15 12.58
C LEU A 14 6.05 -3.77 11.99
N LEU A 15 4.80 -3.43 11.66
CA LEU A 15 4.45 -2.10 11.12
C LEU A 15 4.84 -0.97 12.09
N ILE A 16 4.55 -1.13 13.38
CA ILE A 16 4.90 -0.14 14.42
C ILE A 16 6.43 0.06 14.49
N LEU A 17 7.21 -1.02 14.39
CA LEU A 17 8.67 -0.96 14.45
C LEU A 17 9.31 -0.41 13.17
N VAL A 18 8.70 -0.68 12.01
CA VAL A 18 9.21 -0.23 10.70
C VAL A 18 9.03 1.28 10.53
N PHE A 19 7.95 1.88 11.06
CA PHE A 19 7.67 3.30 10.88
C PHE A 19 8.79 4.26 11.33
N PRO A 20 9.35 4.17 12.54
CA PRO A 20 10.44 5.07 12.97
C PRO A 20 11.69 4.91 12.10
N LEU A 21 12.01 3.68 11.67
CA LEU A 21 13.11 3.42 10.74
C LEU A 21 12.85 4.06 9.38
N PHE A 22 11.63 3.94 8.84
CA PHE A 22 11.22 4.58 7.61
C PHE A 22 11.37 6.12 7.67
N VAL A 23 10.87 6.74 8.74
CA VAL A 23 10.98 8.19 8.94
C VAL A 23 12.44 8.62 9.07
N PHE A 24 13.25 7.86 9.81
CA PHE A 24 14.67 8.12 9.96
C PHE A 24 15.39 8.07 8.60
N VAL A 25 15.22 6.98 7.83
CA VAL A 25 15.84 6.82 6.51
C VAL A 25 15.43 7.95 5.56
N TYR A 26 14.15 8.32 5.52
CA TYR A 26 13.70 9.45 4.70
C TYR A 26 14.39 10.76 5.12
N LYS A 27 14.38 11.11 6.41
CA LYS A 27 14.97 12.35 6.91
C LYS A 27 16.48 12.42 6.65
N SER A 28 17.21 11.33 6.89
CA SER A 28 18.65 11.27 6.67
C SER A 28 19.04 11.41 5.20
N ASN A 29 18.19 10.97 4.27
CA ASN A 29 18.47 11.03 2.84
C ASN A 29 17.82 12.22 2.12
N ARG A 30 16.94 12.98 2.80
CA ARG A 30 16.11 14.03 2.20
C ARG A 30 16.89 15.05 1.39
N GLU A 31 17.96 15.60 1.93
CA GLU A 31 18.76 16.64 1.24
C GLU A 31 19.47 16.10 -0.01
N ARG A 32 19.90 14.83 0.02
CA ARG A 32 20.49 14.17 -1.15
C ARG A 32 19.42 13.89 -2.20
N GLU A 33 18.28 13.37 -1.77
CA GLU A 33 17.20 12.99 -2.67
C GLU A 33 16.50 14.18 -3.31
N ARG A 34 16.46 15.34 -2.63
CA ARG A 34 15.89 16.59 -3.17
C ARG A 34 16.49 17.03 -4.50
N LYS A 35 17.71 16.60 -4.82
CA LYS A 35 18.39 16.89 -6.08
C LYS A 35 18.02 15.93 -7.22
N THR A 36 17.24 14.89 -6.93
CA THR A 36 16.87 13.87 -7.90
C THR A 36 15.53 14.18 -8.54
N ALA A 37 15.37 13.85 -9.82
CA ALA A 37 14.10 14.00 -10.54
C ALA A 37 12.95 13.17 -9.93
N VAL A 38 13.28 12.16 -9.11
CA VAL A 38 12.30 11.29 -8.44
C VAL A 38 11.88 11.78 -7.06
N PHE A 39 12.50 12.85 -6.54
CA PHE A 39 12.16 13.44 -5.24
C PHE A 39 10.67 13.73 -5.03
N PRO A 40 9.92 14.27 -6.01
CA PRO A 40 8.54 14.65 -5.77
C PRO A 40 7.69 13.44 -5.41
N LEU A 41 8.00 12.31 -6.05
CA LEU A 41 7.37 11.03 -5.78
C LEU A 41 7.78 10.45 -4.44
N ILE A 42 9.07 10.48 -4.09
CA ILE A 42 9.53 10.01 -2.78
C ILE A 42 8.92 10.84 -1.64
N ASN A 43 8.85 12.16 -1.83
CA ASN A 43 8.20 13.08 -0.91
C ASN A 43 6.68 12.83 -0.82
N HIS A 44 6.01 12.55 -1.94
CA HIS A 44 4.61 12.14 -1.93
C HIS A 44 4.43 10.85 -1.14
N PHE A 45 5.17 9.79 -1.47
CA PHE A 45 5.11 8.51 -0.74
C PHE A 45 5.36 8.69 0.75
N TYR A 46 6.38 9.45 1.15
CA TYR A 46 6.63 9.76 2.55
C TYR A 46 5.42 10.40 3.25
N LYS A 47 4.80 11.42 2.63
CA LYS A 47 3.63 12.10 3.21
C LYS A 47 2.44 11.16 3.35
N VAL A 48 2.12 10.39 2.31
CA VAL A 48 0.96 9.50 2.34
C VAL A 48 1.21 8.29 3.26
N THR A 49 2.43 7.76 3.32
CA THR A 49 2.81 6.72 4.29
C THR A 49 2.71 7.24 5.73
N CYS A 50 3.15 8.46 6.03
CA CYS A 50 2.91 9.07 7.35
C CYS A 50 1.41 9.14 7.68
N PHE A 51 0.58 9.58 6.72
CA PHE A 51 -0.87 9.63 6.91
C PHE A 51 -1.49 8.25 7.17
N TYR A 52 -1.05 7.22 6.42
CA TYR A 52 -1.44 5.83 6.65
C TYR A 52 -1.13 5.38 8.07
N TYR A 53 0.07 5.66 8.59
CA TYR A 53 0.44 5.29 9.96
C TYR A 53 -0.38 6.02 11.02
N VAL A 54 -0.78 7.27 10.76
CA VAL A 54 -1.71 7.98 11.65
C VAL A 54 -3.08 7.29 11.67
N LEU A 55 -3.65 6.97 10.50
CA LEU A 55 -4.93 6.25 10.42
C LEU A 55 -4.87 4.88 11.11
N PHE A 56 -3.79 4.12 10.85
CA PHE A 56 -3.56 2.83 11.48
C PHE A 56 -3.47 2.95 13.00
N PHE A 57 -2.72 3.93 13.51
CA PHE A 57 -2.62 4.18 14.94
C PHE A 57 -3.98 4.56 15.56
N LEU A 58 -4.75 5.43 14.90
CA LEU A 58 -6.10 5.79 15.36
C LEU A 58 -7.02 4.57 15.43
N LEU A 59 -6.95 3.67 14.45
CA LEU A 59 -7.72 2.43 14.42
C LEU A 59 -7.33 1.50 15.58
N VAL A 60 -6.02 1.27 15.81
CA VAL A 60 -5.54 0.44 16.92
C VAL A 60 -5.95 1.03 18.26
N CYS A 61 -5.77 2.35 18.45
CA CYS A 61 -6.19 3.05 19.65
C CYS A 61 -7.69 2.95 19.89
N SER A 62 -8.54 3.07 18.86
CA SER A 62 -9.99 2.94 19.02
C SER A 62 -10.39 1.54 19.49
N PHE A 63 -9.77 0.48 18.96
CA PHE A 63 -9.98 -0.90 19.41
C PHE A 63 -9.53 -1.11 20.87
N LEU A 64 -8.37 -0.58 21.26
CA LEU A 64 -7.88 -0.68 22.63
C LEU A 64 -8.77 0.09 23.62
N LEU A 65 -9.20 1.29 23.25
CA LEU A 65 -10.12 2.09 24.07
C LEU A 65 -11.46 1.38 24.26
N ARG A 66 -12.04 0.80 23.20
CA ARG A 66 -13.26 -0.02 23.26
C ARG A 66 -13.11 -1.19 24.23
N ARG A 67 -11.96 -1.87 24.24
CA ARG A 67 -11.67 -3.00 25.15
C ARG A 67 -11.59 -2.59 26.62
N ILE A 68 -11.04 -1.41 26.90
CA ILE A 68 -10.84 -0.90 28.27
C ILE A 68 -12.12 -0.25 28.80
N SER A 69 -12.94 0.31 27.92
CA SER A 69 -14.19 0.98 28.27
C SER A 69 -15.21 -0.05 28.77
N LYS A 70 -15.69 0.13 30.01
CA LYS A 70 -16.84 -0.63 30.51
C LYS A 70 -18.10 -0.19 29.74
N PRO A 71 -19.03 -1.09 29.42
CA PRO A 71 -20.26 -0.71 28.73
C PRO A 71 -20.98 0.38 29.52
N SER A 72 -21.19 1.53 28.87
CA SER A 72 -21.95 2.62 29.48
C SER A 72 -23.40 2.15 29.69
N ARG A 73 -23.99 2.44 30.85
CA ARG A 73 -25.40 2.08 31.13
C ARG A 73 -26.39 3.05 30.48
N THR A 74 -25.91 4.07 29.80
CA THR A 74 -26.72 5.10 29.14
C THR A 74 -26.91 4.70 27.69
N LYS A 75 -28.07 4.14 27.35
CA LYS A 75 -28.47 3.96 25.95
C LYS A 75 -28.74 5.33 25.35
N PHE A 76 -27.73 5.93 24.73
CA PHE A 76 -27.93 7.10 23.89
C PHE A 76 -28.54 6.61 22.57
N VAL A 77 -29.81 6.94 22.33
CA VAL A 77 -30.50 6.59 21.08
C VAL A 77 -30.29 7.75 20.11
N LEU A 78 -29.55 7.48 19.03
CA LEU A 78 -29.29 8.44 17.95
C LEU A 78 -30.44 8.43 16.92
N PRO A 79 -30.54 9.46 16.06
CA PRO A 79 -31.51 9.46 14.97
C PRO A 79 -31.35 8.18 14.10
N TYR A 80 -32.46 7.67 13.58
CA TYR A 80 -32.58 6.41 12.80
C TYR A 80 -32.49 5.09 13.60
N ASN A 81 -32.63 5.10 14.93
CA ASN A 81 -32.53 3.90 15.79
C ASN A 81 -31.15 3.20 15.76
N LEU A 82 -30.10 3.85 15.22
CA LEU A 82 -28.75 3.30 15.30
C LEU A 82 -28.22 3.36 16.73
N SER A 83 -27.69 2.24 17.19
CA SER A 83 -26.93 2.11 18.43
C SER A 83 -25.53 2.72 18.29
N GLU A 84 -24.94 3.14 19.41
CA GLU A 84 -23.54 3.58 19.48
C GLU A 84 -22.57 2.49 18.95
N GLU A 85 -22.97 1.22 19.06
CA GLU A 85 -22.17 0.08 18.60
C GLU A 85 -22.12 0.03 17.07
N GLU A 86 -23.27 0.12 16.41
CA GLU A 86 -23.36 0.11 14.94
C GLU A 86 -22.60 1.27 14.29
N ILE A 87 -22.63 2.46 14.91
CA ILE A 87 -21.89 3.62 14.40
C ILE A 87 -20.38 3.42 14.55
N TYR A 88 -19.93 2.91 15.69
CA TYR A 88 -18.51 2.61 15.89
C TYR A 88 -18.01 1.56 14.89
N GLU A 89 -18.80 0.51 14.67
CA GLU A 89 -18.48 -0.53 13.68
C GLU A 89 -18.41 0.04 12.27
N ALA A 90 -19.39 0.86 11.87
CA ALA A 90 -19.39 1.54 10.58
C ALA A 90 -18.14 2.42 10.40
N ILE A 91 -17.75 3.22 11.41
CA ILE A 91 -16.54 4.04 11.37
C ILE A 91 -15.29 3.17 11.21
N CYS A 92 -15.18 2.07 11.95
CA CYS A 92 -14.04 1.15 11.85
C CYS A 92 -13.95 0.50 10.48
N ILE A 93 -15.08 0.06 9.92
CA ILE A 93 -15.16 -0.50 8.56
C ILE A 93 -14.70 0.54 7.53
N TRP A 94 -15.18 1.78 7.62
CA TRP A 94 -14.75 2.86 6.73
C TRP A 94 -13.26 3.16 6.84
N MET A 95 -12.69 3.16 8.04
CA MET A 95 -11.25 3.34 8.24
C MET A 95 -10.44 2.21 7.60
N ILE A 96 -10.85 0.95 7.82
CA ILE A 96 -10.21 -0.23 7.22
C ILE A 96 -10.27 -0.15 5.69
N PHE A 97 -11.42 0.24 5.14
CA PHE A 97 -11.60 0.41 3.70
C PHE A 97 -10.65 1.44 3.11
N ILE A 98 -10.50 2.62 3.76
CA ILE A 98 -9.55 3.66 3.34
C ILE A 98 -8.10 3.13 3.36
N ILE A 99 -7.72 2.39 4.41
CA ILE A 99 -6.39 1.79 4.57
C ILE A 99 -6.12 0.78 3.43
N ILE A 100 -7.08 -0.08 3.10
CA ILE A 100 -6.95 -1.07 2.01
C ILE A 100 -6.80 -0.37 0.65
N ILE A 101 -7.67 0.59 0.35
CA ILE A 101 -7.60 1.35 -0.91
C ILE A 101 -6.24 2.04 -1.04
N TYR A 102 -5.75 2.63 0.04
CA TYR A 102 -4.44 3.27 0.05
C TYR A 102 -3.33 2.30 -0.36
N VAL A 103 -3.29 1.10 0.23
CA VAL A 103 -2.27 0.08 -0.09
C VAL A 103 -2.32 -0.29 -1.57
N HIS A 104 -3.52 -0.46 -2.13
CA HIS A 104 -3.66 -0.81 -3.54
C HIS A 104 -3.21 0.31 -4.47
N ILE A 105 -3.58 1.56 -4.18
CA ILE A 105 -3.12 2.72 -4.97
C ILE A 105 -1.60 2.85 -4.88
N HIS A 106 -1.03 2.64 -3.70
CA HIS A 106 0.41 2.68 -3.49
C HIS A 106 1.13 1.64 -4.36
N HIS A 107 0.64 0.40 -4.38
CA HIS A 107 1.18 -0.65 -5.25
C HIS A 107 1.03 -0.31 -6.74
N LEU A 108 -0.10 0.26 -7.14
CA LEU A 108 -0.32 0.70 -8.52
C LEU A 108 0.67 1.78 -8.94
N ILE A 109 0.90 2.79 -8.11
CA ILE A 109 1.85 3.88 -8.39
C ILE A 109 3.28 3.33 -8.49
N ILE A 110 3.69 2.44 -7.58
CA ILE A 110 5.01 1.79 -7.65
C ILE A 110 5.15 0.98 -8.95
N SER A 111 4.10 0.27 -9.36
CA SER A 111 4.07 -0.50 -10.61
C SER A 111 4.23 0.39 -11.85
N LEU A 112 3.46 1.47 -11.92
CA LEU A 112 3.55 2.45 -12.99
C LEU A 112 4.94 3.09 -13.04
N LEU A 113 5.54 3.38 -11.89
CA LEU A 113 6.91 3.91 -11.82
C LEU A 113 7.96 2.91 -12.31
N ALA A 114 7.83 1.63 -11.93
CA ALA A 114 8.75 0.59 -12.39
C ALA A 114 8.67 0.44 -13.92
N LEU A 115 7.46 0.46 -14.48
CA LEU A 115 7.23 0.47 -15.92
C LEU A 115 7.79 1.73 -16.59
N GLN A 116 7.55 2.92 -16.02
CA GLN A 116 8.08 4.19 -16.50
C GLN A 116 9.62 4.12 -16.63
N ARG A 117 10.30 3.65 -15.58
CA ARG A 117 11.77 3.50 -15.57
C ARG A 117 12.26 2.46 -16.56
N PHE A 118 11.56 1.34 -16.68
CA PHE A 118 11.87 0.31 -17.66
C PHE A 118 11.80 0.89 -19.08
N LEU A 119 10.72 1.61 -19.41
CA LEU A 119 10.54 2.22 -20.73
C LEU A 119 11.62 3.27 -21.04
N LEU A 120 11.91 4.19 -20.12
CA LEU A 120 12.96 5.20 -20.31
C LEU A 120 14.34 4.56 -20.49
N TYR A 121 14.60 3.43 -19.83
CA TYR A 121 15.89 2.76 -19.87
C TYR A 121 16.11 1.95 -21.15
N PHE A 122 15.11 1.13 -21.56
CA PHE A 122 15.23 0.26 -22.73
C PHE A 122 14.78 0.91 -24.04
N PHE A 123 13.93 1.94 -23.98
CA PHE A 123 13.36 2.62 -25.14
C PHE A 123 13.51 4.14 -25.00
N PRO A 124 14.72 4.72 -25.11
CA PRO A 124 14.93 6.17 -24.96
C PRO A 124 14.07 7.03 -25.88
N SER A 125 13.58 6.48 -27.00
CA SER A 125 12.64 7.13 -27.92
C SER A 125 11.31 7.55 -27.27
N VAL A 126 10.92 6.93 -26.16
CA VAL A 126 9.68 7.24 -25.44
C VAL A 126 9.82 8.36 -24.40
N ASP A 127 11.03 8.93 -24.24
CA ASP A 127 11.34 9.94 -23.21
C ASP A 127 10.34 11.10 -23.20
N ARG A 128 10.01 11.65 -24.37
CA ARG A 128 9.05 12.76 -24.50
C ARG A 128 7.64 12.44 -23.95
N TYR A 129 7.24 11.17 -23.95
CA TYR A 129 5.90 10.76 -23.50
C TYR A 129 5.87 10.30 -22.04
N VAL A 130 6.98 9.72 -21.57
CA VAL A 130 7.05 9.00 -20.30
C VAL A 130 7.77 9.84 -19.23
N ASN A 131 8.54 10.85 -19.61
CA ASN A 131 9.21 11.77 -18.70
C ASN A 131 8.24 12.88 -18.25
N ILE A 132 7.58 12.64 -17.12
CA ILE A 132 6.57 13.56 -16.57
C ILE A 132 7.26 14.59 -15.65
N PRO A 133 7.10 15.90 -15.90
CA PRO A 133 7.68 16.93 -15.04
C PRO A 133 7.05 16.93 -13.65
N GLU A 134 7.81 17.35 -12.63
CA GLU A 134 7.43 17.34 -11.21
C GLU A 134 6.05 17.95 -10.94
N LYS A 135 5.75 19.12 -11.52
CA LYS A 135 4.47 19.81 -11.33
C LYS A 135 3.29 18.97 -11.86
N SER A 136 3.49 18.29 -12.98
CA SER A 136 2.48 17.40 -13.58
C SER A 136 2.36 16.08 -12.83
N MET A 137 3.43 15.59 -12.21
CA MET A 137 3.41 14.35 -11.41
C MET A 137 2.37 14.42 -10.28
N ASN A 138 2.25 15.56 -9.59
CA ASN A 138 1.23 15.71 -8.54
C ASN A 138 -0.20 15.62 -9.09
N ILE A 139 -0.45 16.16 -10.28
CA ILE A 139 -1.77 16.09 -10.95
C ILE A 139 -2.06 14.65 -11.37
N VAL A 140 -1.07 13.95 -11.94
CA VAL A 140 -1.17 12.54 -12.33
C VAL A 140 -1.49 11.68 -11.11
N LEU A 141 -0.76 11.88 -10.01
CA LEU A 141 -1.02 11.18 -8.75
C LEU A 141 -2.45 11.46 -8.26
N PHE A 142 -2.86 12.73 -8.17
CA PHE A 142 -4.22 13.07 -7.76
C PHE A 142 -5.29 12.43 -8.66
N GLY A 143 -5.06 12.40 -9.97
CA GLY A 143 -5.93 11.71 -10.93
C GLY A 143 -6.01 10.21 -10.68
N ILE A 144 -4.88 9.54 -10.41
CA ILE A 144 -4.85 8.11 -10.07
C ILE A 144 -5.67 7.85 -8.81
N TYR A 145 -5.48 8.63 -7.74
CA TYR A 145 -6.28 8.49 -6.52
C TYR A 145 -7.76 8.71 -6.77
N GLY A 146 -8.11 9.80 -7.49
CA GLY A 146 -9.50 10.14 -7.76
C GLY A 146 -10.23 9.09 -8.59
N VAL A 147 -9.62 8.63 -9.69
CA VAL A 147 -10.20 7.60 -10.56
C VAL A 147 -10.36 6.30 -9.81
N PHE A 148 -9.31 5.83 -9.14
CA PHE A 148 -9.34 4.55 -8.42
C PHE A 148 -10.38 4.54 -7.31
N TYR A 149 -10.41 5.62 -6.50
CA TYR A 149 -11.38 5.77 -5.42
C TYR A 149 -12.82 5.82 -5.96
N SER A 150 -13.05 6.58 -7.04
CA SER A 150 -14.37 6.68 -7.67
C SER A 150 -14.84 5.33 -8.23
N CYS A 151 -13.95 4.56 -8.87
CA CYS A 151 -14.26 3.21 -9.33
C CYS A 151 -14.62 2.28 -8.17
N CYS A 152 -13.90 2.35 -7.04
CA CYS A 152 -14.22 1.55 -5.86
C CYS A 152 -15.60 1.91 -5.29
N LEU A 153 -15.91 3.21 -5.17
CA LEU A 153 -17.21 3.67 -4.69
C LEU A 153 -18.36 3.28 -5.61
N LEU A 154 -18.17 3.40 -6.93
CA LEU A 154 -19.16 2.96 -7.91
C LEU A 154 -19.39 1.45 -7.80
N PHE A 155 -18.33 0.65 -7.66
CA PHE A 155 -18.45 -0.78 -7.47
C PHE A 155 -19.21 -1.12 -6.19
N THR A 156 -18.90 -0.50 -5.05
CA THR A 156 -19.63 -0.74 -3.79
C THR A 156 -21.09 -0.34 -3.90
N ALA A 157 -21.39 0.83 -4.51
CA ALA A 157 -22.75 1.32 -4.68
C ALA A 157 -23.59 0.42 -5.61
N VAL A 158 -22.99 -0.09 -6.70
CA VAL A 158 -23.66 -1.02 -7.61
C VAL A 158 -23.94 -2.35 -6.92
N ASN A 159 -22.99 -2.89 -6.15
CA ASN A 159 -23.24 -4.13 -5.40
C ASN A 159 -24.33 -3.95 -4.35
N GLU A 160 -24.30 -2.85 -3.58
CA GLU A 160 -25.33 -2.56 -2.59
C GLU A 160 -26.70 -2.38 -3.24
N TYR A 161 -26.77 -1.71 -4.38
CA TYR A 161 -27.99 -1.57 -5.16
C TYR A 161 -28.54 -2.92 -5.63
N LEU A 162 -27.70 -3.79 -6.21
CA LEU A 162 -28.09 -5.12 -6.66
C LEU A 162 -28.57 -6.00 -5.49
N VAL A 163 -27.85 -5.96 -4.37
CA VAL A 163 -28.22 -6.67 -3.13
C VAL A 163 -29.57 -6.19 -2.59
N SER A 164 -29.83 -4.87 -2.65
CA SER A 164 -31.09 -4.29 -2.16
C SER A 164 -32.31 -4.68 -3.00
N GLN A 165 -32.10 -5.01 -4.29
CA GLN A 165 -33.20 -5.30 -5.21
C GLN A 165 -33.63 -6.77 -5.16
N ASP A 166 -32.74 -7.69 -4.80
CA ASP A 166 -32.97 -9.13 -4.87
C ASP A 166 -32.55 -9.83 -3.57
N SER A 167 -33.33 -9.58 -2.51
CA SER A 167 -33.09 -10.15 -1.18
C SER A 167 -33.19 -11.67 -1.14
N GLU A 168 -33.95 -12.29 -2.07
CA GLU A 168 -34.05 -13.75 -2.17
C GLU A 168 -32.75 -14.38 -2.68
N ASN A 169 -32.01 -13.70 -3.57
CA ASN A 169 -30.73 -14.17 -4.10
C ASN A 169 -29.50 -13.59 -3.38
N TYR A 170 -29.65 -13.06 -2.17
CA TYR A 170 -28.57 -12.46 -1.38
C TYR A 170 -27.31 -13.34 -1.33
N GLU A 171 -27.47 -14.63 -1.03
CA GLU A 171 -26.36 -15.57 -0.88
C GLU A 171 -25.57 -15.73 -2.19
N LYS A 172 -26.28 -15.80 -3.33
CA LYS A 172 -25.68 -15.90 -4.66
C LYS A 172 -24.94 -14.61 -5.08
N ILE A 173 -25.50 -13.45 -4.76
CA ILE A 173 -24.86 -12.15 -5.04
C ILE A 173 -23.63 -11.96 -4.14
N SER A 174 -23.72 -12.35 -2.87
CA SER A 174 -22.62 -12.36 -1.91
C SER A 174 -21.46 -13.23 -2.42
N ASP A 175 -21.74 -14.47 -2.83
CA ASP A 175 -20.73 -15.37 -3.40
C ASP A 175 -20.07 -14.80 -4.65
N SER A 176 -20.86 -14.23 -5.56
CA SER A 176 -20.33 -13.56 -6.74
C SER A 176 -19.42 -12.37 -6.39
N SER A 177 -19.80 -11.60 -5.37
CA SER A 177 -19.01 -10.45 -4.89
C SER A 177 -17.68 -10.90 -4.30
N VAL A 178 -17.66 -12.02 -3.56
CA VAL A 178 -16.44 -12.64 -3.04
C VAL A 178 -15.52 -13.09 -4.18
N ILE A 179 -16.07 -13.75 -5.22
CA ILE A 179 -15.29 -14.16 -6.38
C ILE A 179 -14.65 -12.95 -7.09
N ILE A 180 -15.42 -11.87 -7.30
CA ILE A 180 -14.91 -10.65 -7.92
C ILE A 180 -13.79 -10.05 -7.07
N ALA A 181 -13.95 -10.00 -5.74
CA ALA A 181 -12.91 -9.52 -4.84
C ALA A 181 -11.64 -10.37 -4.94
N VAL A 182 -11.75 -11.71 -4.93
CA VAL A 182 -10.61 -12.62 -5.07
C VAL A 182 -9.89 -12.41 -6.40
N VAL A 183 -10.62 -12.30 -7.51
CA VAL A 183 -10.05 -12.02 -8.84
C VAL A 183 -9.32 -10.68 -8.84
N TYR A 184 -9.94 -9.64 -8.27
CA TYR A 184 -9.33 -8.33 -8.14
C TYR A 184 -8.02 -8.36 -7.34
N TYR A 185 -8.00 -9.01 -6.17
CA TYR A 185 -6.77 -9.18 -5.39
C TYR A 185 -5.71 -9.98 -6.16
N GLY A 186 -6.11 -11.03 -6.89
CA GLY A 186 -5.22 -11.78 -7.77
C GLY A 186 -4.59 -10.92 -8.85
N ILE A 187 -5.35 -10.01 -9.47
CA ILE A 187 -4.85 -9.05 -10.46
C ILE A 187 -3.83 -8.09 -9.82
N ILE A 188 -4.15 -7.50 -8.66
CA ILE A 188 -3.23 -6.59 -7.95
C ILE A 188 -1.91 -7.28 -7.60
N ILE A 189 -1.97 -8.51 -7.09
CA ILE A 189 -0.77 -9.31 -6.76
C ILE A 189 0.04 -9.62 -8.03
N THR A 190 -0.63 -9.98 -9.12
CA THR A 190 0.04 -10.26 -10.41
C THR A 190 0.75 -9.00 -10.94
N ILE A 191 0.10 -7.85 -10.89
CA ILE A 191 0.70 -6.55 -11.26
C ILE A 191 1.94 -6.27 -10.40
N LEU A 192 1.89 -6.55 -9.09
CA LEU A 192 3.01 -6.37 -8.18
C LEU A 192 4.20 -7.28 -8.51
N PHE A 193 3.95 -8.55 -8.83
CA PHE A 193 4.99 -9.49 -9.25
C PHE A 193 5.63 -9.09 -10.57
N LEU A 194 4.84 -8.65 -11.55
CA LEU A 194 5.33 -8.15 -12.83
C LEU A 194 6.18 -6.88 -12.64
N SER A 195 5.72 -5.92 -11.85
CA SER A 195 6.46 -4.72 -11.49
C SER A 195 7.81 -5.03 -10.82
N SER A 196 7.80 -5.92 -9.84
CA SER A 196 9.01 -6.36 -9.14
C SER A 196 10.01 -6.99 -10.10
N SER A 197 9.52 -7.79 -11.06
CA SER A 197 10.33 -8.39 -12.10
C SER A 197 10.96 -7.33 -13.02
N LEU A 198 10.21 -6.31 -13.43
CA LEU A 198 10.76 -5.19 -14.21
C LEU A 198 11.88 -4.46 -13.48
N TYR A 199 11.74 -4.25 -12.17
CA TYR A 199 12.78 -3.63 -11.36
C TYR A 199 14.04 -4.50 -11.26
N VAL A 200 13.87 -5.82 -11.09
CA VAL A 200 14.97 -6.80 -11.11
C VAL A 200 15.67 -6.79 -12.47
N LEU A 201 14.92 -6.70 -13.58
CA LEU A 201 15.47 -6.62 -14.93
C LEU A 201 16.31 -5.35 -15.14
N ILE A 202 15.84 -4.20 -14.66
CA ILE A 202 16.61 -2.94 -14.68
C ILE A 202 17.91 -3.12 -13.88
N VAL A 203 17.84 -3.64 -12.65
CA VAL A 203 19.03 -3.84 -11.80
C VAL A 203 20.01 -4.83 -12.43
N PHE A 204 19.52 -5.93 -13.01
CA PHE A 204 20.35 -6.93 -13.69
C PHE A 204 21.06 -6.33 -14.90
N HIS A 205 20.35 -5.58 -15.75
CA HIS A 205 20.95 -4.92 -16.91
C HIS A 205 21.94 -3.83 -16.50
N VAL A 206 21.60 -2.99 -15.52
CA VAL A 206 22.53 -1.99 -14.96
C VAL A 206 23.78 -2.67 -14.40
N ARG A 207 23.67 -3.80 -13.70
CA ARG A 207 24.84 -4.56 -13.22
C ARG A 207 25.67 -5.15 -14.37
N LYS A 208 25.02 -5.71 -15.39
CA LYS A 208 25.67 -6.26 -16.59
C LYS A 208 26.46 -5.19 -17.36
N HIS A 209 25.99 -3.94 -17.38
CA HIS A 209 26.64 -2.83 -18.09
C HIS A 209 27.52 -1.93 -17.19
N SER A 210 27.33 -1.94 -15.86
CA SER A 210 28.20 -1.25 -14.87
C SER A 210 29.50 -2.02 -14.58
N PHE A 211 29.58 -3.27 -15.06
CA PHE A 211 30.74 -4.15 -14.96
C PHE A 211 32.01 -3.63 -15.66
N LEU A 212 31.94 -2.55 -16.47
CA LEU A 212 33.06 -2.09 -17.29
C LEU A 212 33.90 -0.92 -16.73
N ILE A 213 33.44 -0.14 -15.73
CA ILE A 213 34.20 1.07 -15.29
C ILE A 213 34.37 1.19 -13.77
N SER A 214 33.47 0.65 -12.94
CA SER A 214 33.55 0.80 -11.47
C SER A 214 34.16 -0.41 -10.73
N VAL A 215 34.09 -1.61 -11.33
CA VAL A 215 34.52 -2.88 -10.71
C VAL A 215 36.04 -3.02 -10.62
N ILE A 216 36.79 -2.33 -11.49
CA ILE A 216 38.26 -2.29 -11.37
C ILE A 216 38.69 -1.55 -10.07
N LYS A 217 37.83 -0.70 -9.48
CA LYS A 217 38.25 0.22 -8.40
C LYS A 217 37.71 -0.10 -7.00
N ASN A 218 36.51 -0.66 -6.83
CA ASN A 218 35.91 -0.86 -5.49
C ASN A 218 35.19 -2.20 -5.36
N LYS A 219 35.83 -3.20 -4.71
CA LYS A 219 35.37 -4.59 -4.48
C LYS A 219 33.97 -4.68 -3.82
N PRO A 220 32.86 -4.82 -4.56
CA PRO A 220 31.48 -4.79 -4.03
C PRO A 220 30.97 -6.17 -3.58
N ASP A 221 31.67 -7.24 -3.92
CA ASP A 221 31.21 -8.62 -3.77
C ASP A 221 30.96 -9.01 -2.31
N LYS A 222 31.75 -8.45 -1.38
CA LYS A 222 31.60 -8.74 0.05
C LYS A 222 30.31 -8.16 0.63
N TYR A 223 29.91 -6.95 0.22
CA TYR A 223 28.72 -6.29 0.76
C TYR A 223 27.44 -6.99 0.31
N ILE A 224 27.37 -7.34 -0.99
CA ILE A 224 26.24 -8.09 -1.55
C ILE A 224 26.12 -9.45 -0.87
N LEU A 225 27.23 -10.16 -0.64
CA LEU A 225 27.23 -11.44 0.08
C LEU A 225 26.68 -11.34 1.51
N TYR A 226 27.08 -10.30 2.27
CA TYR A 226 26.55 -10.08 3.62
C TYR A 226 25.07 -9.73 3.61
N GLN A 227 24.63 -8.90 2.66
CA GLN A 227 23.22 -8.54 2.50
C GLN A 227 22.36 -9.78 2.17
N THR A 228 22.85 -10.65 1.28
CA THR A 228 22.13 -11.91 0.94
C THR A 228 22.06 -12.87 2.12
N LYS A 229 23.14 -13.01 2.90
CA LYS A 229 23.13 -13.85 4.12
C LYS A 229 22.12 -13.36 5.15
N LEU A 230 22.02 -12.05 5.33
CA LEU A 230 21.13 -11.44 6.32
C LEU A 230 19.65 -11.58 5.92
N ILE A 231 19.34 -11.41 4.62
CA ILE A 231 17.99 -11.62 4.08
C ILE A 231 17.56 -13.09 4.22
N ILE A 232 18.45 -14.04 3.93
CA ILE A 232 18.15 -15.47 4.08
C ILE A 232 17.90 -15.83 5.54
N ALA A 233 18.72 -15.32 6.47
CA ALA A 233 18.51 -15.54 7.90
C ALA A 233 17.16 -14.98 8.38
N PHE A 234 16.78 -13.77 7.95
CA PHE A 234 15.48 -13.17 8.30
C PHE A 234 14.29 -13.98 7.78
N LYS A 235 14.42 -14.55 6.57
CA LYS A 235 13.35 -15.28 5.91
C LYS A 235 13.16 -16.72 6.43
N ILE A 236 14.14 -17.24 7.17
CA ILE A 236 14.04 -18.54 7.86
C ILE A 236 13.39 -18.38 9.25
N VAL A 237 13.53 -17.21 9.87
CA VAL A 237 13.02 -16.91 11.22
C VAL A 237 11.58 -16.35 11.19
N SER A 238 11.20 -15.68 10.10
CA SER A 238 9.83 -15.21 9.85
C SER A 238 8.97 -16.25 9.16
#